data_AF-A0A967X5K5-F1
#
_entry.id   AF-A0A967X5K5-F1
#
_cell.length_a   1.000
_cell.length_b   1.000
_cell.length_c   1.000
_cell.angle_alpha   90.00
_cell.angle_beta   90.00
_cell.angle_gamma   90.00
#
_symmetry.space_group_name_H-M   'P 1'
#
loop_
_entity.id
_entity.type
_entity.pdbx_description
1 polymer ?
#
loop_
_entity_poly.entity_id
_entity_poly.type
_entity_poly.pdbx_seq_one_letter_code
_entity_poly.pdbx_strand_id
1 'polypeptide(L)' 'IQEIEFLGSYIRLYLRCAALGEHELRADVPKSLVQRLSFAPRRRLRIRIPPDCIRLYRGEI' A
#
# COMPACT_ATOMS: atom_id res chain seq x y z
N ILE A 1 6.19 -4.72 2.88
CA ILE A 1 5.18 -4.39 3.90
C ILE A 1 5.91 -4.07 5.18
N GLN A 2 5.71 -2.88 5.73
CA GLN A 2 6.30 -2.46 6.99
C GLN A 2 5.37 -2.82 8.16
N GLU A 3 4.10 -2.43 8.04
CA GLU A 3 3.08 -2.65 9.06
C GLU A 3 1.74 -3.03 8.44
N ILE A 4 0.89 -3.68 9.23
CA ILE A 4 -0.45 -4.13 8.87
C ILE A 4 -1.40 -3.70 9.98
N GLU A 5 -2.43 -2.95 9.63
CA GLU A 5 -3.47 -2.47 10.56
C GLU A 5 -4.84 -3.04 10.15
N PHE A 6 -5.62 -3.51 11.12
CA PHE A 6 -6.92 -4.15 10.89
C PHE A 6 -8.07 -3.15 11.11
N LEU A 7 -8.75 -2.77 10.04
CA LEU A 7 -9.80 -1.75 10.02
C LEU A 7 -11.21 -2.36 9.86
N GLY A 8 -11.52 -3.43 10.61
CA GLY A 8 -12.81 -4.12 10.49
C GLY A 8 -12.90 -4.96 9.21
N SER A 9 -13.57 -4.48 8.15
CA SER A 9 -13.71 -5.24 6.88
C SER A 9 -12.50 -5.13 5.96
N TYR A 10 -11.65 -4.14 6.21
CA TYR A 10 -10.44 -3.86 5.45
C TYR A 10 -9.19 -4.06 6.29
N ILE A 11 -8.07 -4.16 5.61
CA ILE A 11 -6.74 -4.14 6.18
C ILE A 11 -5.96 -3.03 5.49
N ARG A 12 -5.31 -2.18 6.27
CA ARG A 12 -4.40 -1.15 5.76
C ARG A 12 -2.98 -1.69 5.80
N LEU A 13 -2.31 -1.63 4.66
CA LEU A 13 -0.90 -1.97 4.52
C LEU A 13 -0.09 -0.67 4.49
N TYR A 14 0.88 -0.56 5.39
CA TYR A 14 1.91 0.47 5.33
C TYR A 14 3.12 -0.08 4.58
N LEU A 15 3.53 0.62 3.53
CA LEU A 15 4.42 0.11 2.50
C LEU A 15 5.58 1.09 2.29
N ARG A 16 6.80 0.58 2.46
CA ARG A 16 8.01 1.26 2.00
C ARG A 16 8.30 0.87 0.56
N CYS A 17 8.47 1.86 -0.31
CA CYS A 17 8.84 1.67 -1.72
C CYS A 17 10.18 2.33 -1.98
N ALA A 18 11.19 1.54 -2.37
CA ALA A 18 12.54 2.06 -2.61
C ALA A 18 12.57 3.16 -3.68
N ALA A 19 11.69 3.10 -4.67
CA ALA A 19 11.59 4.11 -5.73
C ALA A 19 11.02 5.46 -5.27
N LEU A 20 10.34 5.50 -4.11
CA LEU A 20 9.76 6.71 -3.53
C LEU A 20 10.58 7.25 -2.35
N GLY A 21 11.75 6.67 -2.08
CA GLY A 21 12.62 7.09 -0.98
C GLY A 21 11.94 6.96 0.39
N GLU A 22 11.81 8.09 1.07
CA GLU A 22 11.23 8.19 2.42
C GLU A 22 9.71 8.37 2.41
N HIS A 23 9.08 8.46 1.24
CA HIS A 23 7.63 8.57 1.16
C HIS A 23 6.95 7.22 1.44
N GLU A 24 5.99 7.24 2.36
CA GLU A 24 5.17 6.08 2.68
C GLU A 24 4.02 5.91 1.68
N LEU A 25 3.82 4.66 1.24
CA LEU A 25 2.60 4.27 0.54
C LEU A 25 1.65 3.56 1.52
N ARG A 26 0.36 3.84 1.36
CA ARG A 26 -0.71 3.17 2.11
C ARG A 26 -1.66 2.52 1.13
N ALA A 27 -2.08 1.29 1.42
CA ALA A 27 -3.03 0.57 0.59
C ALA A 27 -4.07 -0.13 1.46
N ASP A 28 -5.35 0.15 1.22
CA ASP A 28 -6.47 -0.50 1.89
C ASP A 28 -6.94 -1.67 1.02
N VAL A 29 -6.94 -2.87 1.59
CA VAL A 29 -7.32 -4.11 0.90
C VAL A 29 -8.41 -4.86 1.65
N PRO A 30 -9.37 -5.49 0.97
CA PRO A 30 -10.37 -6.34 1.62
C PRO A 30 -9.71 -7.52 2.33
N LYS A 31 -10.24 -7.91 3.50
CA LYS A 31 -9.75 -9.08 4.26
C LYS A 31 -9.71 -10.38 3.44
N SER A 32 -10.67 -10.56 2.53
CA SER A 32 -10.73 -11.73 1.64
C SER A 32 -9.52 -11.85 0.70
N LEU A 33 -8.95 -10.72 0.28
CA LEU A 33 -7.76 -10.69 -0.57
C LEU A 33 -6.49 -11.05 0.21
N VAL A 34 -6.46 -10.68 1.50
CA VAL A 34 -5.32 -10.93 2.39
C VAL A 34 -5.10 -12.41 2.65
N GLN A 35 -6.18 -13.15 2.88
CA GLN A 35 -6.12 -14.60 3.08
C GLN A 35 -5.56 -15.31 1.83
N ARG A 36 -5.92 -14.84 0.63
CA ARG A 36 -5.47 -15.42 -0.64
C ARG A 36 -4.02 -15.11 -0.97
N LEU A 37 -3.51 -13.96 -0.54
CA LEU A 37 -2.17 -13.48 -0.89
C LEU A 37 -1.14 -13.69 0.23
N SER A 38 -1.56 -14.21 1.38
CA SER A 38 -0.76 -14.45 2.57
C SER A 38 0.11 -13.22 2.91
N PHE A 39 -0.52 -12.06 3.04
CA PHE A 39 0.22 -10.84 3.41
C PHE A 39 0.86 -11.02 4.80
N ALA A 40 2.16 -10.75 4.87
CA ALA A 40 2.93 -10.83 6.10
C ALA A 40 3.90 -9.63 6.16
N PRO A 41 4.21 -9.10 7.35
CA PRO A 41 5.24 -8.09 7.51
C PRO A 41 6.55 -8.52 6.84
N ARG A 42 7.33 -7.55 6.35
CA ARG A 42 8.61 -7.74 5.62
C ARG A 42 8.50 -8.45 4.27
N ARG A 43 7.32 -8.93 3.86
CA ARG A 43 7.12 -9.47 2.51
C ARG A 43 7.25 -8.36 1.46
N ARG A 44 7.91 -8.67 0.34
CA ARG A 44 7.91 -7.83 -0.86
C ARG A 44 6.65 -8.09 -1.66
N LEU A 45 6.00 -7.01 -2.09
CA LEU A 45 4.81 -7.05 -2.93
C LEU A 45 5.07 -6.28 -4.21
N ARG A 46 4.56 -6.81 -5.32
CA ARG A 46 4.43 -6.04 -6.54
C ARG A 46 3.14 -5.24 -6.47
N ILE A 47 3.27 -3.92 -6.51
CA ILE A 47 2.12 -3.01 -6.51
C ILE A 47 1.97 -2.47 -7.93
N ARG A 48 0.72 -2.37 -8.39
CA ARG A 48 0.35 -1.70 -9.63
C ARG A 48 -0.59 -0.56 -9.26
N ILE A 49 -0.23 0.66 -9.66
CA ILE A 49 -1.08 1.84 -9.54
C ILE A 49 -1.58 2.17 -10.95
N PRO A 50 -2.90 2.03 -11.23
CA PRO A 50 -3.45 2.41 -12.51
C PRO A 50 -3.23 3.91 -12.79
N PRO A 51 -2.80 4.30 -14.01
CA PRO A 51 -2.49 5.71 -14.32
C PRO A 51 -3.68 6.65 -14.11
N ASP A 52 -4.89 6.18 -14.37
CA ASP A 52 -6.17 6.88 -14.18
C ASP A 52 -6.49 7.20 -12.70
N CYS A 53 -5.83 6.52 -11.76
CA CYS A 53 -5.94 6.78 -10.33
C CYS A 53 -4.89 7.77 -9.80
N ILE A 54 -3.93 8.22 -10.63
CA ILE A 54 -2.86 9.13 -10.23
C ILE A 54 -3.33 10.57 -10.44
N ARG A 55 -3.31 11.36 -9.36
CA ARG A 55 -3.56 12.80 -9.40
C ARG A 55 -2.26 13.55 -9.22
N LEU A 56 -1.99 14.51 -10.11
CA LEU A 56 -0.84 15.39 -10.04
C LEU A 56 -1.28 16.72 -9.42
N TYR A 57 -0.56 17.14 -8.40
CA TYR A 57 -0.75 18.44 -7.76
C TYR A 57 0.50 19.28 -8.00
N ARG A 58 0.33 20.59 -8.15
CA ARG A 58 1.46 21.50 -8.20
C ARG A 58 2.10 21.54 -6.81
N GLY A 59 3.39 21.20 -6.72
CA GLY A 59 4.14 21.39 -5.49
C GLY A 59 4.24 22.89 -5.19
N GLU A 60 3.91 23.29 -3.97
CA GLU A 60 4.39 24.57 -3.44
C GLU A 60 5.90 24.41 -3.21
N ILE A 61 6.68 25.17 -3.95
CA ILE A 61 8.14 25.25 -3.84
C ILE A 61 8.47 26.35 -2.83
#